data_AF-A0A975H9L2-F1
#
_entry.id   AF-A0A975H9L2-F1
#
_cell.length_a   1.000
_cell.length_b   1.000
_cell.length_c   1.000
_cell.angle_alpha   90.00
_cell.angle_beta   90.00
_cell.angle_gamma   90.00
#
_symmetry.space_group_name_H-M   'P 1'
#
loop_
_entity.id
_entity.type
_entity.pdbx_description
1 polymer ?
#
loop_
_entity_poly.entity_id
_entity_poly.type
_entity_poly.pdbx_seq_one_letter_code
_entity_poly.pdbx_strand_id
1 'polypeptide(L)'
;MLENSVFQVKLINRGNFHPKVWVLKYSQEGSAPYIKVLVMSRNLTFDSSIDIAVAMQGTIGKEVNEKHKPLSDFLCFLADYAGKKKQEILSLTEDVLKVTSFEVCHPFEDGGYDFFPIGIPGHSGKDVPLLGSKYNLFCVSPFLSDETIRTMTQFKGKRCLVTRKASVTPAIWEAFQPDVYVTKDVLNDNEYGVKQDIHAKIYYVTTRQANYLYLGSANASVNAFNRNVEFLLRLRYKLNYMGYKTFFSDFIPAENCPFEPLKGLPKDIEAEDPEQKEVEDALREAVYAVKRAAVTREENTFGIRVEARPMKTKQQVTIAPLQTPGMKKPMTGEIEFTGLLLKHLSEFYVLSAGEKNLVVKIRTSGIPKERDQAIYRSIIDTNRKFMNYLSFALTDELPEETGETENPGMGLLRTGEITAKAKSGFAVYEQMLRVLHRNPAKLKGIADMIRRLDPDVIGEEFLKMFQMFEETAKKVRR
;
A
#
# COMPACT_ATOMS: atom_id res chain seq x y z
N MET A 1 -6.78 15.41 -6.76
CA MET A 1 -7.79 14.71 -5.96
C MET A 1 -7.50 13.22 -5.95
N LEU A 2 -7.61 12.56 -4.80
CA LEU A 2 -7.33 11.12 -4.63
C LEU A 2 -8.19 10.23 -5.53
N GLU A 3 -9.40 10.66 -5.87
CA GLU A 3 -10.32 9.93 -6.75
C GLU A 3 -9.74 9.65 -8.14
N ASN A 4 -8.84 10.50 -8.63
CA ASN A 4 -8.19 10.29 -9.93
C ASN A 4 -6.90 9.45 -9.83
N SER A 5 -6.52 9.04 -8.62
CA SER A 5 -5.30 8.29 -8.32
C SER A 5 -5.58 6.93 -7.66
N VAL A 6 -6.72 6.76 -7.01
CA VAL A 6 -7.14 5.52 -6.34
C VAL A 6 -8.19 4.82 -7.19
N PHE A 7 -7.90 3.59 -7.59
CA PHE A 7 -8.79 2.75 -8.40
C PHE A 7 -9.14 1.49 -7.62
N GLN A 8 -10.44 1.20 -7.51
CA GLN A 8 -10.90 0.03 -6.79
C GLN A 8 -10.82 -1.21 -7.70
N VAL A 9 -10.13 -2.25 -7.22
CA VAL A 9 -10.10 -3.56 -7.87
C VAL A 9 -11.20 -4.43 -7.27
N LYS A 10 -12.25 -4.73 -8.04
CA LYS A 10 -13.30 -5.70 -7.69
C LYS A 10 -13.10 -6.96 -8.52
N LEU A 11 -12.78 -8.08 -7.85
CA LEU A 11 -12.51 -9.35 -8.51
C LEU A 11 -13.80 -10.13 -8.75
N ILE A 12 -13.88 -10.83 -9.89
CA ILE A 12 -15.07 -11.63 -10.26
C ILE A 12 -15.32 -12.75 -9.23
N ASN A 13 -14.26 -13.38 -8.75
CA ASN A 13 -14.31 -14.45 -7.76
C ASN A 13 -14.55 -13.96 -6.31
N ARG A 14 -14.76 -12.65 -6.12
CA ARG A 14 -14.89 -12.01 -4.79
C ARG A 14 -13.74 -12.34 -3.83
N GLY A 15 -12.54 -12.57 -4.37
CA GLY A 15 -11.29 -12.64 -3.61
C GLY A 15 -10.81 -11.25 -3.22
N ASN A 16 -9.75 -11.19 -2.42
CA ASN A 16 -9.13 -9.94 -2.07
C ASN A 16 -7.98 -9.59 -3.01
N PHE A 17 -7.73 -8.29 -3.21
CA PHE A 17 -6.59 -7.77 -3.95
C PHE A 17 -5.55 -7.21 -2.96
N HIS A 18 -4.43 -7.91 -2.78
CA HIS A 18 -3.45 -7.63 -1.74
C HIS A 18 -1.96 -7.66 -2.16
N PRO A 19 -1.57 -7.33 -3.41
CA PRO A 19 -0.22 -7.58 -3.92
C PRO A 19 0.90 -6.80 -3.22
N LYS A 20 0.61 -5.61 -2.65
CA LYS A 20 1.60 -4.77 -1.93
C LYS A 20 2.87 -4.47 -2.75
N VAL A 21 2.68 -4.13 -4.03
CA VAL A 21 3.75 -3.81 -4.97
C VAL A 21 3.67 -2.36 -5.42
N TRP A 22 4.84 -1.73 -5.57
CA TRP A 22 5.00 -0.44 -6.22
C TRP A 22 5.87 -0.60 -7.46
N VAL A 23 5.46 0.01 -8.56
CA VAL A 23 6.25 0.11 -9.79
C VAL A 23 6.34 1.58 -10.15
N LEU A 24 7.56 2.12 -10.14
CA LEU A 24 7.83 3.54 -10.26
C LEU A 24 8.77 3.78 -11.43
N LYS A 25 8.33 4.57 -12.42
CA LYS A 25 9.19 5.03 -13.52
C LYS A 25 9.77 6.40 -13.17
N TYR A 26 11.09 6.51 -13.25
CA TYR A 26 11.82 7.75 -13.07
C TYR A 26 12.39 8.21 -14.41
N SER A 27 12.24 9.50 -14.70
CA SER A 27 12.77 10.13 -15.90
C SER A 27 13.31 11.51 -15.56
N GLN A 28 14.55 11.78 -15.96
CA GLN A 28 15.21 13.08 -15.81
C GLN A 28 15.84 13.46 -17.14
N GLU A 29 15.79 14.74 -17.51
CA GLU A 29 16.49 15.25 -18.70
C GLU A 29 18.00 14.98 -18.57
N GLY A 30 18.59 14.35 -19.59
CA GLY A 30 20.01 13.99 -19.62
C GLY A 30 20.38 12.64 -19.00
N SER A 31 19.45 11.94 -18.34
CA SER A 31 19.71 10.62 -17.73
C SER A 31 18.84 9.53 -18.35
N ALA A 32 19.35 8.30 -18.37
CA ALA A 32 18.57 7.15 -18.82
C ALA A 32 17.39 6.91 -17.85
N PRO A 33 16.16 6.70 -18.36
CA PRO A 33 15.03 6.41 -17.51
C PRO A 33 15.17 5.02 -16.88
N TYR A 34 14.67 4.87 -15.67
CA TYR A 34 14.75 3.62 -14.91
C TYR A 34 13.45 3.31 -14.18
N ILE A 35 13.27 2.05 -13.83
CA ILE A 35 12.15 1.55 -13.06
C ILE A 35 12.64 1.09 -11.70
N LYS A 36 11.95 1.52 -10.64
CA LYS A 36 12.09 0.97 -9.29
C LYS A 36 10.88 0.12 -8.96
N VAL A 37 11.12 -1.10 -8.50
CA VAL A 37 10.09 -2.03 -8.04
C VAL A 37 10.26 -2.23 -6.55
N LEU A 38 9.18 -2.06 -5.77
CA LEU A 38 9.13 -2.40 -4.36
C LEU A 38 8.13 -3.52 -4.13
N VAL A 39 8.55 -4.60 -3.49
CA VAL A 39 7.70 -5.73 -3.11
C VAL A 39 7.70 -5.82 -1.59
N MET A 40 6.52 -5.72 -0.97
CA MET A 40 6.38 -5.63 0.49
C MET A 40 5.51 -6.74 1.06
N SER A 41 5.75 -7.14 2.31
CA SER A 41 4.89 -8.10 3.01
C SER A 41 3.69 -7.48 3.74
N ARG A 42 3.74 -6.16 3.95
CA ARG A 42 2.76 -5.38 4.71
C ARG A 42 2.20 -4.22 3.88
N ASN A 43 0.96 -3.81 4.17
CA ASN A 43 0.46 -2.51 3.72
C ASN A 43 1.18 -1.41 4.50
N LEU A 44 1.33 -0.21 3.93
CA LEU A 44 1.87 0.94 4.65
C LEU A 44 0.90 1.35 5.77
N THR A 45 1.30 1.12 7.01
CA THR A 45 0.55 1.50 8.22
C THR A 45 1.54 1.91 9.31
N PHE A 46 1.04 2.44 10.42
CA PHE A 46 1.88 2.86 11.54
C PHE A 46 2.18 1.75 12.56
N ASP A 47 1.63 0.55 12.39
CA ASP A 47 1.85 -0.51 13.38
C ASP A 47 3.30 -1.02 13.33
N SER A 48 3.87 -1.16 14.52
CA SER A 48 5.19 -1.71 14.81
C SER A 48 5.17 -3.24 14.72
N SER A 49 5.25 -3.75 13.50
CA SER A 49 5.32 -5.20 13.26
C SER A 49 6.50 -5.57 12.40
N ILE A 50 7.01 -6.77 12.63
CA ILE A 50 8.07 -7.33 11.81
C ILE A 50 7.53 -7.53 10.39
N ASP A 51 8.13 -6.84 9.42
CA ASP A 51 7.83 -6.95 8.00
C ASP A 51 9.11 -7.04 7.15
N ILE A 52 8.93 -7.15 5.84
CA ILE A 52 10.02 -7.17 4.88
C ILE A 52 9.61 -6.41 3.62
N ALA A 53 10.56 -5.65 3.08
CA ALA A 53 10.43 -5.00 1.78
C ALA A 53 11.71 -5.21 0.97
N VAL A 54 11.56 -5.43 -0.33
CA VAL A 54 12.67 -5.44 -1.27
C VAL A 54 12.45 -4.33 -2.28
N ALA A 55 13.48 -3.50 -2.46
CA ALA A 55 13.55 -2.50 -3.50
C ALA A 55 14.61 -2.90 -4.53
N MET A 56 14.22 -2.96 -5.80
CA MET A 56 15.14 -3.21 -6.91
C MET A 56 15.01 -2.11 -7.95
N GLN A 57 16.11 -1.81 -8.63
CA GLN A 57 16.19 -0.79 -9.66
C GLN A 57 16.68 -1.40 -10.97
N GLY A 58 16.07 -1.04 -12.10
CA GLY A 58 16.51 -1.48 -13.41
C GLY A 58 16.39 -0.39 -14.46
N THR A 59 17.41 -0.24 -15.30
CA THR A 59 17.43 0.74 -16.38
C THR A 59 16.63 0.25 -17.59
N ILE A 60 15.86 1.16 -18.20
CA ILE A 60 15.07 0.86 -19.39
C ILE A 60 16.02 0.85 -20.60
N GLY A 61 16.15 -0.31 -21.23
CA GLY A 61 16.91 -0.55 -22.44
C GLY A 61 16.04 -0.52 -23.71
N LYS A 62 16.51 -1.21 -24.75
CA LYS A 62 15.82 -1.29 -26.06
C LYS A 62 15.19 -2.65 -26.32
N GLU A 63 15.83 -3.71 -25.83
CA GLU A 63 15.43 -5.10 -26.05
C GLU A 63 14.35 -5.55 -25.08
N VAL A 64 13.50 -6.47 -25.54
CA VAL A 64 12.48 -7.10 -24.70
C VAL A 64 13.11 -8.18 -23.82
N ASN A 65 12.82 -8.15 -22.53
CA ASN A 65 13.22 -9.13 -21.55
C ASN A 65 12.01 -9.95 -21.06
N GLU A 66 11.85 -11.16 -21.59
CA GLU A 66 10.77 -12.09 -21.25
C GLU A 66 10.71 -12.43 -19.74
N LYS A 67 11.83 -12.29 -19.01
CA LYS A 67 11.86 -12.49 -17.56
C LYS A 67 10.95 -11.50 -16.81
N HIS A 68 10.65 -10.34 -17.41
CA HIS A 68 9.77 -9.32 -16.81
C HIS A 68 8.32 -9.46 -17.26
N LYS A 69 8.02 -10.46 -18.11
CA LYS A 69 6.65 -10.76 -18.54
C LYS A 69 5.67 -10.91 -17.37
N PRO A 70 5.97 -11.59 -16.25
CA PRO A 70 5.03 -11.66 -15.13
C PRO A 70 4.70 -10.29 -14.53
N LEU A 71 5.69 -9.42 -14.33
CA LEU A 71 5.45 -8.06 -13.82
C LEU A 71 4.64 -7.22 -14.83
N SER A 72 4.93 -7.38 -16.12
CA SER A 72 4.17 -6.77 -17.21
C SER A 72 2.71 -7.26 -17.27
N ASP A 73 2.47 -8.57 -17.20
CA ASP A 73 1.14 -9.17 -17.18
C ASP A 73 0.32 -8.65 -15.99
N PHE A 74 0.96 -8.47 -14.83
CA PHE A 74 0.33 -7.87 -13.66
C PHE A 74 -0.11 -6.43 -13.89
N LEU A 75 0.76 -5.58 -14.47
CA LEU A 75 0.38 -4.20 -14.82
C LEU A 75 -0.71 -4.15 -15.89
N CYS A 76 -0.65 -5.03 -16.88
CA CYS A 76 -1.69 -5.18 -17.90
C CYS A 76 -3.05 -5.52 -17.27
N PHE A 77 -3.07 -6.46 -16.33
CA PHE A 77 -4.26 -6.79 -15.53
C PHE A 77 -4.81 -5.58 -14.76
N LEU A 78 -3.94 -4.74 -14.17
CA LEU A 78 -4.37 -3.53 -13.47
C LEU A 78 -4.91 -2.44 -14.41
N ALA A 79 -4.46 -2.40 -15.66
CA ALA A 79 -4.88 -1.41 -16.63
C ALA A 79 -6.40 -1.44 -16.88
N ASP A 80 -7.05 -2.60 -16.73
CA ASP A 80 -8.49 -2.75 -16.86
C ASP A 80 -9.30 -2.07 -15.74
N TYR A 81 -8.67 -1.84 -14.57
CA TYR A 81 -9.29 -1.16 -13.43
C TYR A 81 -8.98 0.34 -13.38
N ALA A 82 -8.02 0.81 -14.18
CA ALA A 82 -7.45 2.15 -14.08
C ALA A 82 -8.26 3.26 -14.78
N GLY A 83 -9.41 2.92 -15.38
CA GLY A 83 -10.29 3.89 -16.03
C GLY A 83 -9.54 4.79 -17.02
N LYS A 84 -9.49 6.11 -16.76
CA LYS A 84 -8.82 7.09 -17.63
C LYS A 84 -7.29 6.91 -17.69
N LYS A 85 -6.69 6.22 -16.72
CA LYS A 85 -5.24 5.97 -16.62
C LYS A 85 -4.80 4.69 -17.33
N LYS A 86 -5.71 3.97 -17.99
CA LYS A 86 -5.42 2.70 -18.69
C LYS A 86 -4.20 2.80 -19.62
N GLN A 87 -4.13 3.82 -20.47
CA GLN A 87 -3.03 3.97 -21.43
C GLN A 87 -1.69 4.28 -20.76
N GLU A 88 -1.69 5.04 -19.66
CA GLU A 88 -0.47 5.32 -18.89
C GLU A 88 0.09 4.03 -18.25
N ILE A 89 -0.79 3.16 -17.74
CA ILE A 89 -0.38 1.85 -17.21
C ILE A 89 0.12 0.93 -18.32
N LEU A 90 -0.54 0.89 -19.48
CA LEU A 90 -0.08 0.09 -20.62
C LEU A 90 1.28 0.55 -21.14
N SER A 91 1.54 1.87 -21.17
CA SER A 91 2.88 2.39 -21.48
C SER A 91 3.92 1.93 -20.45
N LEU A 92 3.57 1.92 -19.16
CA LEU A 92 4.47 1.42 -18.11
C LEU A 92 4.73 -0.09 -18.26
N THR A 93 3.74 -0.86 -18.68
CA THR A 93 3.88 -2.29 -19.02
C THR A 93 4.94 -2.50 -20.10
N GLU A 94 4.91 -1.72 -21.16
CA GLU A 94 5.92 -1.79 -22.24
C GLU A 94 7.32 -1.38 -21.75
N ASP A 95 7.41 -0.36 -20.89
CA ASP A 95 8.69 0.06 -20.30
C ASP A 95 9.29 -1.04 -19.40
N VAL A 96 8.45 -1.73 -18.61
CA VAL A 96 8.87 -2.85 -17.76
C VAL A 96 9.47 -3.97 -18.59
N LEU A 97 8.87 -4.32 -19.74
CA LEU A 97 9.41 -5.35 -20.63
C LEU A 97 10.77 -4.98 -21.22
N LYS A 98 11.12 -3.69 -21.26
CA LYS A 98 12.39 -3.21 -21.79
C LYS A 98 13.46 -3.01 -20.72
N VAL A 99 13.18 -3.31 -19.45
CA VAL A 99 14.20 -3.23 -18.40
C VAL A 99 15.29 -4.26 -18.68
N THR A 100 16.55 -3.84 -18.63
CA THR A 100 17.68 -4.73 -18.95
C THR A 100 17.84 -5.82 -17.89
N SER A 101 17.94 -5.40 -16.63
CA SER A 101 17.93 -6.25 -15.44
C SER A 101 17.58 -5.39 -14.24
N PHE A 102 16.98 -6.01 -13.22
CA PHE A 102 16.82 -5.40 -11.91
C PHE A 102 18.05 -5.75 -11.06
N GLU A 103 18.68 -4.72 -10.50
CA GLU A 103 19.80 -4.84 -9.58
C GLU A 103 19.33 -5.52 -8.29
N VAL A 104 20.07 -6.55 -7.90
CA VAL A 104 19.92 -7.24 -6.63
C VAL A 104 21.23 -7.11 -5.85
N CYS A 105 21.13 -6.91 -4.54
CA CYS A 105 22.32 -6.78 -3.70
C CYS A 105 22.96 -8.14 -3.40
N HIS A 106 24.22 -8.12 -2.99
CA HIS A 106 24.83 -9.26 -2.32
C HIS A 106 23.96 -9.68 -1.11
N PRO A 107 23.70 -10.98 -0.86
CA PRO A 107 24.34 -12.18 -1.42
C PRO A 107 23.56 -12.87 -2.57
N PHE A 108 22.73 -12.16 -3.31
CA PHE A 108 21.92 -12.75 -4.40
C PHE A 108 22.70 -12.81 -5.73
N GLU A 109 22.37 -13.80 -6.58
CA GLU A 109 22.94 -13.91 -7.93
C GLU A 109 22.43 -12.78 -8.83
N ASP A 110 23.30 -12.22 -9.67
CA ASP A 110 22.90 -11.20 -10.65
C ASP A 110 21.87 -11.80 -11.61
N GLY A 111 20.73 -11.14 -11.79
CA GLY A 111 19.60 -11.70 -12.54
C GLY A 111 18.86 -12.85 -11.84
N GLY A 112 19.26 -13.21 -10.62
CA GLY A 112 18.69 -14.28 -9.80
C GLY A 112 17.39 -13.89 -9.10
N TYR A 113 16.44 -13.28 -9.81
CA TYR A 113 15.14 -12.88 -9.25
C TYR A 113 13.99 -13.32 -10.13
N ASP A 114 12.80 -13.60 -9.60
CA ASP A 114 11.60 -13.89 -10.41
C ASP A 114 10.34 -13.37 -9.75
N PHE A 115 9.40 -12.89 -10.57
CA PHE A 115 8.14 -12.31 -10.13
C PHE A 115 6.98 -13.29 -10.30
N PHE A 116 6.10 -13.36 -9.30
CA PHE A 116 4.92 -14.24 -9.30
C PHE A 116 3.68 -13.44 -8.89
N PRO A 117 2.95 -12.83 -9.85
CA PRO A 117 1.67 -12.18 -9.60
C PRO A 117 0.57 -13.24 -9.49
N ILE A 118 0.33 -13.75 -8.29
CA ILE A 118 -0.60 -14.86 -8.07
C ILE A 118 -2.04 -14.38 -8.23
N GLY A 119 -2.89 -15.21 -8.85
CA GLY A 119 -4.35 -15.02 -8.87
C GLY A 119 -4.88 -14.16 -10.02
N ILE A 120 -4.02 -13.83 -10.99
CA ILE A 120 -4.41 -13.18 -12.25
C ILE A 120 -4.44 -14.20 -13.40
N PRO A 121 -5.08 -13.90 -14.55
CA PRO A 121 -5.08 -14.79 -15.71
C PRO A 121 -3.66 -15.19 -16.13
N GLY A 122 -3.44 -16.50 -16.30
CA GLY A 122 -2.13 -17.06 -16.66
C GLY A 122 -1.12 -17.23 -15.51
N HIS A 123 -1.46 -16.83 -14.28
CA HIS A 123 -0.57 -16.89 -13.12
C HIS A 123 -1.27 -17.52 -11.91
N SER A 124 -1.41 -18.85 -11.94
CA SER A 124 -1.99 -19.62 -10.84
C SER A 124 -1.00 -19.73 -9.67
N GLY A 125 -1.49 -19.57 -8.44
CA GLY A 125 -0.66 -19.77 -7.25
C GLY A 125 -0.17 -21.21 -7.09
N LYS A 126 -0.84 -22.18 -7.72
CA LYS A 126 -0.42 -23.59 -7.74
C LYS A 126 0.87 -23.81 -8.54
N ASP A 127 1.17 -22.92 -9.48
CA ASP A 127 2.35 -23.03 -10.36
C ASP A 127 3.59 -22.39 -9.74
N VAL A 128 3.45 -21.75 -8.56
CA VAL A 128 4.58 -21.12 -7.88
C VAL A 128 5.55 -22.21 -7.39
N PRO A 129 6.84 -22.16 -7.77
CA PRO A 129 7.81 -23.20 -7.42
C PRO A 129 8.01 -23.42 -5.91
N LEU A 130 7.62 -22.46 -5.09
CA LEU A 130 7.54 -22.58 -3.63
C LEU A 130 6.74 -23.81 -3.18
N LEU A 131 5.68 -24.18 -3.90
CA LEU A 131 4.85 -25.35 -3.59
C LEU A 131 5.44 -26.67 -4.12
N GLY A 132 6.49 -26.60 -4.93
CA GLY A 132 7.17 -27.76 -5.51
C GLY A 132 8.15 -28.46 -4.57
N SER A 133 8.94 -29.38 -5.15
CA SER A 133 9.93 -30.18 -4.43
C SER A 133 11.07 -29.34 -3.84
N LYS A 134 11.42 -29.63 -2.58
CA LYS A 134 12.46 -28.94 -1.82
C LYS A 134 13.06 -29.86 -0.75
N TYR A 135 14.23 -29.51 -0.25
CA TYR A 135 14.94 -30.26 0.80
C TYR A 135 14.70 -29.68 2.19
N ASN A 136 14.66 -28.35 2.33
CA ASN A 136 14.42 -27.68 3.60
C ASN A 136 13.50 -26.47 3.39
N LEU A 137 12.75 -26.08 4.43
CA LEU A 137 11.83 -24.94 4.45
C LEU A 137 11.98 -24.16 5.76
N PHE A 138 12.25 -22.86 5.67
CA PHE A 138 12.02 -21.93 6.77
C PHE A 138 10.86 -21.03 6.36
N CYS A 139 9.78 -21.04 7.13
CA CYS A 139 8.51 -20.38 6.83
C CYS A 139 8.22 -19.31 7.88
N VAL A 140 7.98 -18.09 7.43
CA VAL A 140 7.48 -16.99 8.25
C VAL A 140 6.14 -16.59 7.66
N SER A 141 5.05 -16.71 8.41
CA SER A 141 3.73 -16.31 7.93
C SER A 141 2.81 -16.04 9.12
N PRO A 142 2.12 -14.89 9.20
CA PRO A 142 1.19 -14.61 10.29
C PRO A 142 -0.08 -15.44 10.23
N PHE A 143 -0.48 -15.88 9.04
CA PHE A 143 -1.68 -16.68 8.83
C PHE A 143 -1.33 -17.95 8.06
N LEU A 144 -1.91 -19.05 8.50
CA LEU A 144 -1.62 -20.39 8.02
C LEU A 144 -2.92 -21.13 7.76
N SER A 145 -2.91 -22.05 6.81
CA SER A 145 -3.97 -23.05 6.66
C SER A 145 -3.38 -24.44 6.56
N ASP A 146 -4.02 -25.40 7.21
CA ASP A 146 -3.58 -26.79 7.24
C ASP A 146 -3.32 -27.39 5.85
N GLU A 147 -4.18 -27.09 4.87
CA GLU A 147 -4.03 -27.60 3.50
C GLU A 147 -2.73 -27.12 2.84
N THR A 148 -2.50 -25.80 2.83
CA THR A 148 -1.26 -25.23 2.28
C THR A 148 -0.03 -25.75 2.99
N ILE A 149 -0.06 -25.86 4.33
CA ILE A 149 1.08 -26.39 5.08
C ILE A 149 1.34 -27.87 4.77
N ARG A 150 0.30 -28.69 4.62
CA ARG A 150 0.47 -30.07 4.16
C ARG A 150 1.18 -30.13 2.81
N THR A 151 0.79 -29.31 1.83
CA THR A 151 1.48 -29.25 0.53
C THR A 151 2.92 -28.75 0.67
N MET A 152 3.15 -27.68 1.43
CA MET A 152 4.47 -27.08 1.60
C MET A 152 5.45 -27.99 2.33
N THR A 153 4.99 -28.93 3.16
CA THR A 153 5.84 -29.78 4.00
C THR A 153 5.99 -31.22 3.49
N GLN A 154 5.60 -31.52 2.24
CA GLN A 154 5.78 -32.83 1.59
C GLN A 154 7.25 -33.14 1.21
N PHE A 155 8.15 -33.20 2.20
CA PHE A 155 9.56 -33.55 2.04
C PHE A 155 10.19 -33.98 3.39
N LYS A 156 11.37 -34.61 3.40
CA LYS A 156 11.95 -35.21 4.64
C LYS A 156 12.97 -34.34 5.41
N GLY A 157 13.49 -33.26 4.83
CA GLY A 157 14.50 -32.43 5.50
C GLY A 157 13.93 -31.43 6.50
N LYS A 158 14.73 -30.41 6.82
CA LYS A 158 14.50 -29.50 7.95
C LYS A 158 13.37 -28.52 7.68
N ARG A 159 12.62 -28.20 8.73
CA ARG A 159 11.46 -27.31 8.72
C ARG A 159 11.57 -26.37 9.90
N CYS A 160 11.23 -25.10 9.70
CA CYS A 160 11.08 -24.13 10.79
C CYS A 160 9.89 -23.22 10.47
N LEU A 161 9.10 -22.88 11.49
CA LEU A 161 7.97 -21.97 11.39
C LEU A 161 8.10 -20.82 12.38
N VAL A 162 7.92 -19.60 11.89
CA VAL A 162 7.73 -18.39 12.69
C VAL A 162 6.35 -17.83 12.39
N THR A 163 5.50 -17.70 13.41
CA THR A 163 4.08 -17.34 13.23
C THR A 163 3.47 -16.67 14.47
N ARG A 164 2.18 -16.33 14.41
CA ARG A 164 1.37 -15.96 15.58
C ARG A 164 0.94 -17.21 16.34
N LYS A 165 0.89 -17.11 17.67
CA LYS A 165 0.41 -18.18 18.56
C LYS A 165 -0.99 -18.69 18.18
N ALA A 166 -1.90 -17.78 17.84
CA ALA A 166 -3.28 -18.11 17.44
C ALA A 166 -3.38 -18.89 16.12
N SER A 167 -2.34 -18.92 15.30
CA SER A 167 -2.35 -19.58 13.98
C SER A 167 -1.79 -21.01 14.00
N VAL A 168 -1.37 -21.52 15.16
CA VAL A 168 -0.78 -22.86 15.29
C VAL A 168 -1.86 -23.89 15.62
N THR A 169 -2.40 -24.54 14.59
CA THR A 169 -3.30 -25.69 14.75
C THR A 169 -2.52 -26.97 15.10
N PRO A 170 -3.20 -28.04 15.56
CA PRO A 170 -2.55 -29.35 15.74
C PRO A 170 -1.83 -29.87 14.48
N ALA A 171 -2.43 -29.71 13.31
CA ALA A 171 -1.81 -30.15 12.06
C ALA A 171 -0.55 -29.33 11.70
N ILE A 172 -0.57 -28.03 11.99
CA ILE A 172 0.58 -27.14 11.76
C ILE A 172 1.71 -27.48 12.74
N TRP A 173 1.39 -27.67 14.01
CA TRP A 173 2.36 -28.10 15.03
C TRP A 173 3.06 -29.39 14.62
N GLU A 174 2.30 -30.42 14.25
CA GLU A 174 2.84 -31.71 13.81
C GLU A 174 3.75 -31.58 12.58
N ALA A 175 3.46 -30.63 11.68
CA ALA A 175 4.24 -30.43 10.46
C ALA A 175 5.61 -29.78 10.71
N PHE A 176 5.78 -29.01 11.79
CA PHE A 176 6.97 -28.17 12.03
C PHE A 176 7.72 -28.47 13.32
N GLN A 177 7.15 -29.22 14.27
CA GLN A 177 7.82 -29.54 15.52
C GLN A 177 9.20 -30.19 15.31
N PRO A 178 10.21 -29.86 16.15
CA PRO A 178 10.15 -28.97 17.31
C PRO A 178 10.36 -27.47 16.97
N ASP A 179 10.67 -27.12 15.72
CA ASP A 179 11.10 -25.78 15.32
C ASP A 179 9.90 -24.86 15.00
N VAL A 180 9.09 -24.57 16.02
CA VAL A 180 7.96 -23.63 15.94
C VAL A 180 8.20 -22.46 16.88
N TYR A 181 8.20 -21.26 16.32
CA TYR A 181 8.48 -20.00 17.01
C TYR A 181 7.30 -19.04 16.90
N VAL A 182 7.02 -18.32 17.98
CA VAL A 182 5.98 -17.29 18.04
C VAL A 182 6.57 -15.94 18.45
N THR A 183 5.94 -14.84 18.03
CA THR A 183 6.29 -13.49 18.51
C THR A 183 6.15 -13.40 20.02
N LYS A 184 7.16 -12.86 20.71
CA LYS A 184 7.08 -12.59 22.15
C LYS A 184 5.99 -11.56 22.42
N ASP A 185 5.15 -11.80 23.43
CA ASP A 185 4.04 -10.90 23.76
C ASP A 185 4.53 -9.54 24.32
N VAL A 186 5.75 -9.47 24.88
CA VAL A 186 6.39 -8.23 25.39
C VAL A 186 7.91 -8.36 25.29
N LEU A 187 8.59 -7.39 24.67
CA LEU A 187 10.01 -7.11 24.90
C LEU A 187 10.09 -5.90 25.87
N ASN A 188 10.87 -6.04 26.95
CA ASN A 188 10.89 -5.20 28.15
C ASN A 188 11.16 -3.68 27.96
N ASP A 189 10.78 -2.93 29.01
CA ASP A 189 11.32 -1.63 29.49
C ASP A 189 10.92 -0.30 28.84
N ASN A 190 9.85 -0.23 28.06
CA ASN A 190 9.15 1.03 27.84
C ASN A 190 7.82 0.97 28.60
N GLU A 191 7.49 1.99 29.41
CA GLU A 191 6.21 2.16 30.14
C GLU A 191 4.95 2.07 29.24
N TYR A 192 5.15 1.95 27.93
CA TYR A 192 4.15 1.73 26.90
C TYR A 192 4.41 0.37 26.24
N GLY A 193 3.88 -0.72 26.79
CA GLY A 193 4.01 -2.06 26.23
C GLY A 193 3.48 -2.12 24.79
N VAL A 194 4.36 -2.00 23.79
CA VAL A 194 4.00 -2.10 22.38
C VAL A 194 4.03 -3.57 21.97
N LYS A 195 2.85 -4.15 21.73
CA LYS A 195 2.71 -5.52 21.22
C LYS A 195 3.34 -5.60 19.82
N GLN A 196 4.45 -6.33 19.69
CA GLN A 196 5.04 -6.60 18.37
C GLN A 196 4.25 -7.71 17.68
N ASP A 197 3.59 -7.37 16.57
CA ASP A 197 2.96 -8.34 15.69
C ASP A 197 3.92 -8.72 14.53
N ILE A 198 3.56 -9.73 13.76
CA ILE A 198 4.27 -10.15 12.55
C ILE A 198 3.39 -9.96 11.33
N HIS A 199 3.97 -9.34 10.30
CA HIS A 199 3.37 -9.18 8.98
C HIS A 199 4.26 -9.70 7.85
N ALA A 200 5.52 -10.05 8.14
CA ALA A 200 6.43 -10.71 7.23
C ALA A 200 5.84 -12.00 6.65
N LYS A 201 5.99 -12.18 5.34
CA LYS A 201 5.82 -13.49 4.68
C LYS A 201 7.12 -13.82 3.98
N ILE A 202 7.84 -14.79 4.53
CA ILE A 202 9.17 -15.17 4.08
C ILE A 202 9.22 -16.67 3.96
N TYR A 203 9.78 -17.15 2.86
CA TYR A 203 10.02 -18.57 2.66
C TYR A 203 11.43 -18.78 2.15
N TYR A 204 12.30 -19.29 3.01
CA TYR A 204 13.61 -19.75 2.58
C TYR A 204 13.53 -21.24 2.25
N VAL A 205 13.93 -21.61 1.05
CA VAL A 205 13.90 -23.00 0.57
C VAL A 205 15.23 -23.39 -0.04
N THR A 206 15.66 -24.61 0.27
CA THR A 206 16.82 -25.21 -0.38
C THR A 206 16.36 -26.28 -1.35
N THR A 207 16.87 -26.27 -2.58
CA THR A 207 16.53 -27.24 -3.62
C THR A 207 17.80 -27.89 -4.18
N ARG A 208 17.65 -28.82 -5.13
CA ARG A 208 18.79 -29.36 -5.88
C ARG A 208 19.51 -28.30 -6.71
N GLN A 209 18.79 -27.29 -7.18
CA GLN A 209 19.33 -26.29 -8.11
C GLN A 209 20.04 -25.16 -7.38
N ALA A 210 19.39 -24.60 -6.35
CA ALA A 210 19.90 -23.48 -5.58
C ALA A 210 19.08 -23.29 -4.28
N ASN A 211 19.49 -22.29 -3.50
CA ASN A 211 18.74 -21.79 -2.35
C ASN A 211 18.03 -20.51 -2.74
N TYR A 212 16.77 -20.38 -2.30
CA TYR A 212 15.89 -19.29 -2.70
C TYR A 212 15.25 -18.64 -1.47
N LEU A 213 15.10 -17.33 -1.53
CA LEU A 213 14.28 -16.54 -0.61
C LEU A 213 13.04 -16.06 -1.36
N TYR A 214 11.86 -16.43 -0.89
CA TYR A 214 10.60 -15.88 -1.35
C TYR A 214 10.07 -14.89 -0.33
N LEU A 215 9.55 -13.76 -0.80
CA LEU A 215 8.91 -12.75 0.03
C LEU A 215 7.85 -11.99 -0.76
N GLY A 216 6.92 -11.37 -0.04
CA GLY A 216 5.86 -10.58 -0.65
C GLY A 216 4.57 -10.71 0.15
N SER A 217 3.45 -10.63 -0.55
CA SER A 217 2.15 -10.45 0.11
C SER A 217 1.41 -11.74 0.48
N ALA A 218 1.79 -12.87 -0.12
CA ALA A 218 1.10 -14.14 0.06
C ALA A 218 1.42 -14.78 1.42
N ASN A 219 0.38 -15.03 2.22
CA ASN A 219 0.46 -15.87 3.42
C ASN A 219 0.52 -17.37 3.03
N ALA A 220 0.92 -18.22 3.98
CA ALA A 220 0.89 -19.67 3.84
C ALA A 220 -0.54 -20.23 4.00
N SER A 221 -1.49 -19.71 3.21
CA SER A 221 -2.91 -20.03 3.30
C SER A 221 -3.54 -20.35 1.95
N VAL A 222 -4.62 -21.14 1.97
CA VAL A 222 -5.40 -21.48 0.76
C VAL A 222 -5.84 -20.23 0.01
N ASN A 223 -6.31 -19.20 0.73
CA ASN A 223 -6.77 -17.97 0.10
C ASN A 223 -5.67 -17.28 -0.71
N ALA A 224 -4.43 -17.25 -0.22
CA ALA A 224 -3.33 -16.58 -0.90
C ALA A 224 -2.94 -17.24 -2.22
N PHE A 225 -2.99 -18.58 -2.31
CA PHE A 225 -2.58 -19.32 -3.50
C PHE A 225 -3.73 -19.70 -4.46
N ASN A 226 -4.98 -19.69 -3.99
CA ASN A 226 -6.12 -20.19 -4.78
C ASN A 226 -7.20 -19.14 -5.07
N ARG A 227 -7.28 -18.03 -4.32
CA ARG A 227 -8.43 -17.11 -4.37
C ARG A 227 -8.05 -15.64 -4.55
N ASN A 228 -7.08 -15.16 -3.79
CA ASN A 228 -6.68 -13.76 -3.78
C ASN A 228 -5.74 -13.42 -4.94
N VAL A 229 -5.66 -12.13 -5.26
CA VAL A 229 -4.55 -11.60 -6.03
C VAL A 229 -3.45 -11.17 -5.07
N GLU A 230 -2.31 -11.83 -5.16
CA GLU A 230 -1.13 -11.63 -4.32
C GLU A 230 0.12 -11.45 -5.21
N PHE A 231 1.25 -11.09 -4.63
CA PHE A 231 2.50 -10.95 -5.36
C PHE A 231 3.67 -11.50 -4.55
N LEU A 232 4.45 -12.40 -5.14
CA LEU A 232 5.69 -12.90 -4.57
C LEU A 232 6.88 -12.54 -5.46
N LEU A 233 7.99 -12.21 -4.80
CA LEU A 233 9.32 -12.11 -5.37
C LEU A 233 10.13 -13.32 -4.88
N ARG A 234 10.81 -13.99 -5.81
CA ARG A 234 11.86 -14.96 -5.49
C ARG A 234 13.21 -14.32 -5.73
N LEU A 235 14.15 -14.50 -4.81
CA LEU A 235 15.56 -14.18 -4.95
C LEU A 235 16.37 -15.47 -4.83
N ARG A 236 17.40 -15.62 -5.66
CA ARG A 236 18.32 -16.76 -5.68
C ARG A 236 19.64 -16.35 -5.05
N TYR A 237 20.07 -17.10 -4.04
CA TYR A 237 21.38 -16.89 -3.42
C TYR A 237 22.51 -17.35 -4.34
N LYS A 238 23.65 -16.66 -4.27
CA LYS A 238 24.91 -17.16 -4.85
C LYS A 238 25.26 -18.52 -4.25
N LEU A 239 25.88 -19.39 -5.05
CA LEU A 239 26.25 -20.73 -4.63
C LEU A 239 27.09 -20.70 -3.34
N ASN A 240 26.77 -21.59 -2.39
CA ASN A 240 27.45 -21.74 -1.09
C ASN A 240 27.41 -20.52 -0.15
N TYR A 241 26.67 -19.45 -0.45
CA TYR A 241 26.62 -18.27 0.42
C TYR A 241 25.70 -18.41 1.63
N MET A 242 24.48 -18.91 1.40
CA MET A 242 23.48 -19.02 2.45
C MET A 242 22.99 -20.46 2.54
N GLY A 243 23.32 -21.15 3.64
CA GLY A 243 22.83 -22.48 3.97
C GLY A 243 21.68 -22.43 4.97
N TYR A 244 20.92 -23.54 5.11
CA TYR A 244 19.79 -23.58 6.06
C TYR A 244 20.21 -23.27 7.50
N LYS A 245 21.35 -23.80 7.96
CA LYS A 245 21.83 -23.58 9.33
C LYS A 245 22.16 -22.10 9.57
N THR A 246 22.84 -21.46 8.62
CA THR A 246 23.19 -20.03 8.67
C THR A 246 21.94 -19.17 8.67
N PHE A 247 21.02 -19.41 7.73
CA PHE A 247 19.75 -18.67 7.67
C PHE A 247 18.96 -18.81 8.98
N PHE A 248 18.89 -20.02 9.53
CA PHE A 248 18.20 -20.27 10.79
C PHE A 248 18.85 -19.50 11.96
N SER A 249 20.17 -19.54 12.10
CA SER A 249 20.86 -18.84 13.20
C SER A 249 20.79 -17.32 13.08
N ASP A 250 20.75 -16.80 11.86
CA ASP A 250 20.66 -15.37 11.60
C ASP A 250 19.24 -14.85 11.90
N PHE A 251 18.21 -15.63 11.55
CA PHE A 251 16.81 -15.26 11.77
C PHE A 251 16.33 -15.54 13.20
N ILE A 252 16.84 -16.61 13.83
CA ILE A 252 16.57 -17.02 15.21
C ILE A 252 17.89 -16.96 15.99
N PRO A 253 18.35 -15.76 16.39
CA PRO A 253 19.60 -15.62 17.13
C PRO A 253 19.47 -16.24 18.53
N ALA A 254 20.60 -16.69 19.09
CA ALA A 254 20.62 -17.27 20.44
C ALA A 254 20.32 -16.23 21.54
N GLU A 255 20.72 -14.98 21.31
CA GLU A 255 20.51 -13.85 22.22
C GLU A 255 19.58 -12.81 21.57
N ASN A 256 18.76 -12.14 22.38
CA ASN A 256 17.86 -11.07 21.95
C ASN A 256 16.90 -11.44 20.80
N CYS A 257 16.55 -12.72 20.65
CA CYS A 257 15.57 -13.15 19.64
C CYS A 257 14.19 -12.54 19.94
N PRO A 258 13.53 -11.90 18.95
CA PRO A 258 12.17 -11.37 19.12
C PRO A 258 11.11 -12.49 19.15
N PHE A 259 11.50 -13.72 18.86
CA PHE A 259 10.64 -14.89 18.86
C PHE A 259 10.99 -15.82 20.03
N GLU A 260 10.01 -16.60 20.48
CA GLU A 260 10.19 -17.65 21.47
C GLU A 260 9.73 -19.00 20.92
N PRO A 261 10.43 -20.10 21.26
CA PRO A 261 10.00 -21.43 20.85
C PRO A 261 8.71 -21.81 21.58
N LEU A 262 7.72 -22.24 20.81
CA LEU A 262 6.48 -22.73 21.34
C LEU A 262 6.71 -24.13 21.96
N LYS A 263 6.43 -24.30 23.25
CA LYS A 263 6.74 -25.52 24.02
C LYS A 263 5.65 -26.60 23.99
N GLY A 264 4.55 -26.34 23.29
CA GLY A 264 3.42 -27.24 23.18
C GLY A 264 2.22 -26.55 22.52
N LEU A 265 1.20 -27.33 22.21
CA LEU A 265 -0.01 -26.82 21.57
C LEU A 265 -0.64 -25.71 22.43
N PRO A 266 -1.02 -24.56 21.82
CA PRO A 266 -1.77 -23.55 22.53
C PRO A 266 -3.10 -24.15 23.00
N LYS A 267 -3.37 -24.11 24.30
CA LYS A 267 -4.62 -24.63 24.89
C LYS A 267 -5.81 -23.73 24.59
N ASP A 268 -5.54 -22.45 24.36
CA ASP A 268 -6.51 -21.39 24.08
C ASP A 268 -6.24 -20.82 22.68
N ILE A 269 -6.48 -21.62 21.64
CA ILE A 269 -6.67 -21.04 20.31
C ILE A 269 -8.03 -20.36 20.39
N GLU A 270 -8.05 -19.04 20.57
CA GLU A 270 -9.26 -18.26 20.36
C GLU A 270 -9.73 -18.57 18.93
N ALA A 271 -10.80 -19.35 18.82
CA ALA A 271 -11.45 -19.58 17.55
C ALA A 271 -11.84 -18.21 16.98
N GLU A 272 -11.71 -18.02 15.66
CA GLU A 272 -12.25 -16.82 15.01
C GLU A 272 -13.68 -16.61 15.48
N ASP A 273 -13.94 -15.47 16.12
CA ASP A 273 -15.25 -15.11 16.62
C ASP A 273 -16.25 -15.18 15.45
N PRO A 274 -17.25 -16.08 15.50
CA PRO A 274 -18.23 -16.22 14.43
C PRO A 274 -18.89 -14.89 14.07
N GLU A 275 -19.07 -14.00 15.05
CA GLU A 275 -19.65 -12.68 14.84
C GLU A 275 -18.73 -11.79 14.00
N GLN A 276 -17.42 -11.79 14.28
CA GLN A 276 -16.45 -11.02 13.49
C GLN A 276 -16.39 -11.49 12.03
N LYS A 277 -16.52 -12.78 11.78
CA LYS A 277 -16.55 -13.36 10.44
C LYS A 277 -17.83 -12.99 9.70
N GLU A 278 -18.99 -13.06 10.37
CA GLU A 278 -20.26 -12.61 9.80
C GLU A 278 -20.22 -11.10 9.44
N VAL A 279 -19.58 -10.27 10.28
CA VAL A 279 -19.36 -8.84 9.99
C VAL A 279 -18.51 -8.63 8.74
N GLU A 280 -17.40 -9.37 8.59
CA GLU A 280 -16.54 -9.27 7.40
C GLU A 280 -17.26 -9.73 6.12
N ASP A 281 -18.02 -10.82 6.20
CA ASP A 281 -18.80 -11.33 5.08
C ASP A 281 -19.90 -10.34 4.67
N ALA A 282 -20.54 -9.67 5.64
CA ALA A 282 -21.52 -8.62 5.40
C ALA A 282 -20.93 -7.40 4.69
N LEU A 283 -19.76 -6.92 5.15
CA LEU A 283 -19.04 -5.83 4.49
C LEU A 283 -18.62 -6.23 3.07
N ARG A 284 -18.14 -7.46 2.87
CA ARG A 284 -17.79 -7.98 1.54
C ARG A 284 -19.01 -8.00 0.63
N GLU A 285 -20.15 -8.49 1.09
CA GLU A 285 -21.41 -8.48 0.32
C GLU A 285 -21.81 -7.05 -0.06
N ALA A 286 -21.72 -6.10 0.88
CA ALA A 286 -22.03 -4.69 0.63
C ALA A 286 -21.14 -4.06 -0.45
N VAL A 287 -19.84 -4.35 -0.46
CA VAL A 287 -18.90 -3.87 -1.51
C VAL A 287 -19.36 -4.29 -2.91
N TYR A 288 -19.86 -5.52 -3.06
CA TYR A 288 -20.34 -6.04 -4.35
C TYR A 288 -21.80 -5.68 -4.64
N ALA A 289 -22.59 -5.31 -3.63
CA ALA A 289 -23.98 -4.89 -3.79
C ALA A 289 -24.08 -3.47 -4.37
N VAL A 290 -23.20 -2.55 -3.96
CA VAL A 290 -23.13 -1.18 -4.51
C VAL A 290 -22.87 -1.19 -6.01
N LYS A 291 -23.67 -0.43 -6.76
CA LYS A 291 -23.52 -0.25 -8.22
C LYS A 291 -22.89 1.09 -8.59
N ARG A 292 -23.58 2.19 -8.30
CA ARG A 292 -23.23 3.55 -8.72
C ARG A 292 -23.86 4.59 -7.80
N ALA A 293 -23.40 5.82 -7.89
CA ALA A 293 -24.05 6.95 -7.27
C ALA A 293 -24.22 8.11 -8.27
N ALA A 294 -25.16 9.01 -7.99
CA ALA A 294 -25.39 10.22 -8.75
C ALA A 294 -25.62 11.41 -7.82
N VAL A 295 -25.02 12.55 -8.15
CA VAL A 295 -25.26 13.82 -7.47
C VAL A 295 -26.48 14.49 -8.10
N THR A 296 -27.36 14.98 -7.25
CA THR A 296 -28.46 15.88 -7.62
C THR A 296 -28.15 17.27 -7.08
N ARG A 297 -28.51 18.31 -7.85
CA ARG A 297 -28.38 19.70 -7.40
C ARG A 297 -29.72 20.16 -6.85
N GLU A 298 -29.70 20.61 -5.60
CA GLU A 298 -30.79 21.34 -4.96
C GLU A 298 -30.41 22.84 -4.99
N GLU A 299 -31.32 23.76 -4.62
CA GLU A 299 -31.09 25.22 -4.82
C GLU A 299 -29.72 25.70 -4.29
N ASN A 300 -29.42 25.38 -3.03
CA ASN A 300 -28.17 25.77 -2.34
C ASN A 300 -27.35 24.59 -1.81
N THR A 301 -27.84 23.37 -2.01
CA THR A 301 -27.28 22.12 -1.48
C THR A 301 -27.19 21.06 -2.58
N PHE A 302 -26.57 19.95 -2.25
CA PHE A 302 -26.46 18.79 -3.13
C PHE A 302 -27.05 17.57 -2.44
N GLY A 303 -27.66 16.71 -3.26
CA GLY A 303 -28.04 15.37 -2.88
C GLY A 303 -27.11 14.34 -3.50
N ILE A 304 -27.00 13.17 -2.88
CA ILE A 304 -26.35 11.98 -3.45
C ILE A 304 -27.33 10.83 -3.39
N ARG A 305 -27.64 10.24 -4.54
CA ARG A 305 -28.38 8.98 -4.63
C ARG A 305 -27.43 7.83 -4.92
N VAL A 306 -27.41 6.83 -4.05
CA VAL A 306 -26.64 5.59 -4.21
C VAL A 306 -27.58 4.45 -4.57
N GLU A 307 -27.25 3.73 -5.63
CA GLU A 307 -27.96 2.52 -6.06
C GLU A 307 -27.20 1.27 -5.61
N ALA A 308 -27.89 0.36 -4.95
CA ALA A 308 -27.35 -0.92 -4.51
C ALA A 308 -28.32 -2.07 -4.78
N ARG A 309 -27.79 -3.29 -4.83
CA ARG A 309 -28.61 -4.50 -4.85
C ARG A 309 -29.07 -4.86 -3.44
N PRO A 310 -30.24 -5.51 -3.30
CA PRO A 310 -30.59 -6.18 -2.05
C PRO A 310 -29.47 -7.13 -1.63
N MET A 311 -29.04 -7.00 -0.38
CA MET A 311 -27.96 -7.83 0.17
C MET A 311 -28.53 -9.06 0.87
N LYS A 312 -27.77 -10.16 0.82
CA LYS A 312 -28.06 -11.36 1.60
C LYS A 312 -27.12 -11.42 2.80
N THR A 313 -27.43 -10.67 3.84
CA THR A 313 -26.65 -10.65 5.09
C THR A 313 -27.58 -10.67 6.30
N LYS A 314 -27.11 -11.26 7.40
CA LYS A 314 -27.76 -11.20 8.71
C LYS A 314 -27.40 -9.92 9.49
N GLN A 315 -26.26 -9.33 9.16
CA GLN A 315 -25.72 -8.15 9.84
C GLN A 315 -26.24 -6.87 9.19
N GLN A 316 -26.58 -5.87 10.01
CA GLN A 316 -26.98 -4.57 9.52
C GLN A 316 -25.75 -3.79 9.02
N VAL A 317 -25.73 -3.48 7.73
CA VAL A 317 -24.69 -2.63 7.13
C VAL A 317 -25.24 -1.23 6.89
N THR A 318 -24.43 -0.23 7.19
CA THR A 318 -24.73 1.18 6.90
C THR A 318 -23.72 1.75 5.91
N ILE A 319 -24.10 2.83 5.24
CA ILE A 319 -23.28 3.59 4.31
C ILE A 319 -23.37 5.09 4.61
N ALA A 320 -22.25 5.79 4.48
CA ALA A 320 -22.18 7.25 4.53
C ALA A 320 -21.14 7.79 3.54
N PRO A 321 -21.28 9.01 3.00
CA PRO A 321 -20.19 9.70 2.32
C PRO A 321 -18.98 9.88 3.26
N LEU A 322 -17.76 9.70 2.77
CA LEU A 322 -16.54 9.73 3.60
C LEU A 322 -16.35 11.06 4.33
N GLN A 323 -16.78 12.17 3.73
CA GLN A 323 -16.64 13.52 4.26
C GLN A 323 -17.69 13.84 5.34
N THR A 324 -18.75 13.04 5.43
CA THR A 324 -19.83 13.19 6.41
C THR A 324 -20.16 11.83 7.03
N PRO A 325 -19.21 11.18 7.74
CA PRO A 325 -19.38 9.81 8.23
C PRO A 325 -20.48 9.68 9.29
N GLY A 326 -20.95 10.79 9.87
CA GLY A 326 -22.11 10.83 10.77
C GLY A 326 -23.46 10.67 10.07
N MET A 327 -23.56 10.93 8.75
CA MET A 327 -24.79 10.74 7.97
C MET A 327 -24.96 9.27 7.57
N LYS A 328 -24.97 8.36 8.54
CA LYS A 328 -25.11 6.92 8.27
C LYS A 328 -26.54 6.60 7.88
N LYS A 329 -26.71 5.88 6.76
CA LYS A 329 -28.00 5.32 6.34
C LYS A 329 -27.90 3.80 6.21
N PRO A 330 -28.98 3.05 6.50
CA PRO A 330 -28.99 1.61 6.26
C PRO A 330 -28.79 1.32 4.78
N MET A 331 -28.06 0.25 4.49
CA MET A 331 -27.73 -0.14 3.14
C MET A 331 -28.94 -0.82 2.47
N THR A 332 -29.81 -0.01 1.86
CA THR A 332 -31.02 -0.43 1.12
C THR A 332 -30.81 -0.39 -0.40
N GLY A 333 -31.81 -0.76 -1.20
CA GLY A 333 -31.70 -0.77 -2.67
C GLY A 333 -31.44 0.61 -3.29
N GLU A 334 -32.05 1.65 -2.73
CA GLU A 334 -31.83 3.05 -3.08
C GLU A 334 -31.63 3.85 -1.79
N ILE A 335 -30.61 4.71 -1.78
CA ILE A 335 -30.17 5.45 -0.59
C ILE A 335 -29.93 6.89 -1.01
N GLU A 336 -30.63 7.83 -0.38
CA GLU A 336 -30.49 9.25 -0.70
C GLU A 336 -29.89 10.02 0.47
N PHE A 337 -28.91 10.86 0.19
CA PHE A 337 -28.36 11.86 1.10
C PHE A 337 -28.77 13.24 0.58
N THR A 338 -29.14 14.16 1.48
CA THR A 338 -29.57 15.52 1.13
C THR A 338 -28.83 16.54 1.99
N GLY A 339 -28.87 17.81 1.61
CA GLY A 339 -28.23 18.89 2.39
C GLY A 339 -26.70 18.86 2.39
N LEU A 340 -26.07 18.25 1.38
CA LEU A 340 -24.63 18.19 1.27
C LEU A 340 -24.07 19.49 0.68
N LEU A 341 -22.95 19.95 1.23
CA LEU A 341 -22.18 21.05 0.66
C LEU A 341 -21.30 20.51 -0.47
N LEU A 342 -20.87 21.40 -1.37
CA LEU A 342 -19.99 21.06 -2.48
C LEU A 342 -18.73 20.30 -2.02
N LYS A 343 -18.12 20.73 -0.89
CA LYS A 343 -16.93 20.08 -0.30
C LYS A 343 -17.17 18.67 0.26
N HIS A 344 -18.42 18.27 0.49
CA HIS A 344 -18.78 16.93 0.96
C HIS A 344 -18.90 15.90 -0.17
N LEU A 345 -18.94 16.36 -1.43
CA LEU A 345 -19.10 15.46 -2.57
C LEU A 345 -17.77 14.75 -2.89
N SER A 346 -17.79 13.42 -2.83
CA SER A 346 -16.69 12.58 -3.28
C SER A 346 -17.17 11.25 -3.83
N GLU A 347 -16.26 10.51 -4.48
CA GLU A 347 -16.47 9.12 -4.88
C GLU A 347 -16.20 8.12 -3.74
N PHE A 348 -15.85 8.58 -2.53
CA PHE A 348 -15.52 7.72 -1.40
C PHE A 348 -16.64 7.65 -0.37
N TYR A 349 -16.95 6.43 0.05
CA TYR A 349 -18.00 6.13 1.01
C TYR A 349 -17.46 5.17 2.07
N VAL A 350 -18.01 5.26 3.28
CA VAL A 350 -17.70 4.36 4.38
C VAL A 350 -18.86 3.38 4.52
N LEU A 351 -18.55 2.10 4.46
CA LEU A 351 -19.44 1.02 4.87
C LEU A 351 -19.13 0.65 6.32
N SER A 352 -20.14 0.50 7.16
CA SER A 352 -19.97 0.10 8.56
C SER A 352 -20.87 -1.09 8.89
N ALA A 353 -20.30 -2.08 9.59
CA ALA A 353 -21.02 -3.21 10.17
C ALA A 353 -20.36 -3.58 11.50
N GLY A 354 -21.13 -3.66 12.58
CA GLY A 354 -20.59 -3.73 13.93
C GLY A 354 -19.61 -2.56 14.19
N GLU A 355 -18.42 -2.88 14.71
CA GLU A 355 -17.34 -1.91 14.92
C GLU A 355 -16.40 -1.74 13.71
N LYS A 356 -16.57 -2.56 12.67
CA LYS A 356 -15.69 -2.53 11.48
C LYS A 356 -16.17 -1.51 10.46
N ASN A 357 -15.23 -0.74 9.92
CA ASN A 357 -15.45 0.24 8.86
C ASN A 357 -14.59 -0.10 7.64
N LEU A 358 -15.16 0.07 6.45
CA LEU A 358 -14.49 -0.15 5.18
C LEU A 358 -14.75 1.01 4.23
N VAL A 359 -13.68 1.63 3.73
CA VAL A 359 -13.80 2.67 2.69
C VAL A 359 -13.94 2.00 1.33
N VAL A 360 -14.95 2.42 0.56
CA VAL A 360 -15.19 1.97 -0.81
C VAL A 360 -15.23 3.15 -1.75
N LYS A 361 -14.80 2.93 -2.99
CA LYS A 361 -14.95 3.92 -4.06
C LYS A 361 -16.15 3.55 -4.91
N ILE A 362 -17.14 4.44 -4.96
CA ILE A 362 -18.34 4.28 -5.78
C ILE A 362 -18.23 5.30 -6.90
N ARG A 363 -18.41 4.85 -8.15
CA ARG A 363 -18.44 5.77 -9.28
C ARG A 363 -19.64 6.71 -9.12
N THR A 364 -19.36 8.00 -8.97
CA THR A 364 -20.37 9.02 -8.68
C THR A 364 -20.48 9.98 -9.86
N SER A 365 -21.59 9.95 -10.59
CA SER A 365 -21.84 10.88 -11.69
C SER A 365 -22.40 12.22 -11.20
N GLY A 366 -22.16 13.30 -11.93
CA GLY A 366 -22.76 14.61 -11.64
C GLY A 366 -22.04 15.46 -10.60
N ILE A 367 -20.87 15.05 -10.11
CA ILE A 367 -20.03 15.91 -9.25
C ILE A 367 -19.66 17.19 -10.03
N PRO A 368 -19.99 18.40 -9.51
CA PRO A 368 -19.68 19.65 -10.19
C PRO A 368 -18.17 19.86 -10.37
N LYS A 369 -17.75 20.53 -11.46
CA LYS A 369 -16.31 20.72 -11.78
C LYS A 369 -15.62 21.67 -10.81
N GLU A 370 -16.37 22.63 -10.29
CA GLU A 370 -15.96 23.61 -9.29
C GLU A 370 -15.68 22.99 -7.91
N ARG A 371 -16.05 21.72 -7.69
CA ARG A 371 -15.86 21.00 -6.42
C ARG A 371 -14.41 20.99 -5.97
N ASP A 372 -13.50 20.68 -6.88
CA ASP A 372 -12.08 20.59 -6.56
C ASP A 372 -11.56 21.94 -6.05
N GLN A 373 -11.91 23.04 -6.73
CA GLN A 373 -11.56 24.40 -6.31
C GLN A 373 -12.15 24.76 -4.93
N ALA A 374 -13.41 24.38 -4.69
CA ALA A 374 -14.06 24.60 -3.39
C ALA A 374 -13.37 23.84 -2.26
N ILE A 375 -12.90 22.61 -2.50
CA ILE A 375 -12.11 21.85 -1.52
C ILE A 375 -10.79 22.56 -1.25
N TYR A 376 -10.04 22.96 -2.29
CA TYR A 376 -8.78 23.69 -2.10
C TYR A 376 -8.96 24.96 -1.26
N ARG A 377 -9.97 25.78 -1.57
CA ARG A 377 -10.29 27.00 -0.82
C ARG A 377 -10.71 26.73 0.62
N SER A 378 -11.37 25.60 0.88
CA SER A 378 -11.77 25.23 2.25
C SER A 378 -10.60 24.73 3.12
N ILE A 379 -9.56 24.18 2.50
CA ILE A 379 -8.37 23.69 3.21
C ILE A 379 -7.39 24.83 3.43
N ILE A 380 -7.09 25.59 2.38
CA ILE A 380 -6.16 26.74 2.39
C ILE A 380 -7.00 28.02 2.33
N ASP A 381 -7.59 28.36 3.47
CA ASP A 381 -8.51 29.49 3.64
C ASP A 381 -7.84 30.74 4.25
N THR A 382 -6.56 30.63 4.64
CA THR A 382 -5.83 31.66 5.37
C THR A 382 -4.39 31.76 4.88
N ASN A 383 -3.82 32.97 4.91
CA ASN A 383 -2.44 33.21 4.50
C ASN A 383 -1.44 32.34 5.26
N ARG A 384 -1.67 32.12 6.56
CA ARG A 384 -0.85 31.22 7.38
C ARG A 384 -0.83 29.78 6.83
N LYS A 385 -1.99 29.22 6.48
CA LYS A 385 -2.09 27.86 5.90
C LYS A 385 -1.42 27.81 4.52
N PHE A 386 -1.55 28.87 3.73
CA PHE A 386 -0.87 29.00 2.44
C PHE A 386 0.65 28.97 2.60
N MET A 387 1.21 29.80 3.48
CA MET A 387 2.66 29.86 3.73
C MET A 387 3.20 28.53 4.29
N ASN A 388 2.46 27.87 5.17
CA ASN A 388 2.86 26.56 5.70
C ASN A 388 2.88 25.49 4.60
N TYR A 389 1.84 25.43 3.76
CA TYR A 389 1.80 24.50 2.64
C TYR A 389 2.93 24.77 1.64
N LEU A 390 3.21 26.04 1.35
CA LEU A 390 4.28 26.45 0.45
C LEU A 390 5.65 26.04 0.98
N SER A 391 5.93 26.28 2.26
CA SER A 391 7.17 25.85 2.93
C SER A 391 7.34 24.33 2.84
N PHE A 392 6.27 23.56 3.10
CA PHE A 392 6.29 22.11 2.94
C PHE A 392 6.58 21.68 1.49
N ALA A 393 5.93 22.29 0.50
CA ALA A 393 6.12 21.96 -0.91
C ALA A 393 7.52 22.30 -1.44
N LEU A 394 8.17 23.30 -0.85
CA LEU A 394 9.52 23.75 -1.19
C LEU A 394 10.63 22.97 -0.49
N THR A 395 10.29 22.16 0.52
CA THR A 395 11.26 21.38 1.28
C THR A 395 11.72 20.18 0.43
N ASP A 396 13.03 20.12 0.12
CA ASP A 396 13.64 19.02 -0.64
C ASP A 396 13.96 17.78 0.22
N GLU A 397 14.12 17.95 1.53
CA GLU A 397 14.49 16.92 2.50
C GLU A 397 13.50 16.96 3.67
N LEU A 398 12.66 15.92 3.80
CA LEU A 398 12.04 15.65 5.10
C LEU A 398 13.21 15.31 6.04
N PRO A 399 13.38 16.00 7.19
CA PRO A 399 14.46 15.69 8.11
C PRO A 399 14.44 14.20 8.44
N GLU A 400 15.57 13.52 8.29
CA GLU A 400 15.73 12.10 8.65
C GLU A 400 15.49 11.83 10.16
N GLU A 401 15.30 12.88 10.97
CA GLU A 401 15.13 12.84 12.42
C GLU A 401 13.73 13.26 12.92
N THR A 402 12.64 12.93 12.22
CA THR A 402 11.34 12.85 12.91
C THR A 402 11.08 11.42 13.31
N GLY A 403 11.41 11.10 14.56
CA GLY A 403 10.95 9.90 15.24
C GLY A 403 9.43 9.73 15.09
N GLU A 404 8.99 8.49 15.21
CA GLU A 404 7.66 7.97 14.85
C GLU A 404 6.45 8.71 15.46
N THR A 405 6.64 9.69 16.34
CA THR A 405 5.58 10.41 17.03
C THR A 405 5.11 11.70 16.36
N GLU A 406 5.90 12.39 15.52
CA GLU A 406 5.45 13.65 14.90
C GLU A 406 5.97 13.82 13.47
N ASN A 407 5.30 13.16 12.52
CA ASN A 407 5.44 13.49 11.13
C ASN A 407 4.81 14.89 10.89
N PRO A 408 5.56 15.94 10.48
CA PRO A 408 5.07 17.31 10.39
C PRO A 408 3.89 17.49 9.41
N GLY A 409 3.73 16.57 8.45
CA GLY A 409 2.56 16.52 7.56
C GLY A 409 1.24 16.21 8.28
N MET A 410 1.27 15.51 9.42
CA MET A 410 0.10 15.19 10.23
C MET A 410 -0.28 16.33 11.21
N GLY A 411 0.70 17.06 11.73
CA GLY A 411 0.45 18.28 12.52
C GLY A 411 -0.30 19.35 11.71
N LEU A 412 0.05 19.50 10.43
CA LEU A 412 -0.61 20.39 9.49
C LEU A 412 -2.10 20.06 9.29
N LEU A 413 -2.48 18.78 9.34
CA LEU A 413 -3.85 18.29 9.12
C LEU A 413 -4.70 18.22 10.40
N ARG A 414 -4.10 18.01 11.59
CA ARG A 414 -4.84 17.84 12.86
C ARG A 414 -5.13 19.14 13.60
N THR A 415 -4.21 20.11 13.60
CA THR A 415 -4.31 21.28 14.49
C THR A 415 -4.19 22.62 13.75
N GLY A 416 -3.73 22.63 12.50
CA GLY A 416 -3.42 23.87 11.77
C GLY A 416 -2.26 24.66 12.38
N GLU A 417 -1.55 24.07 13.34
CA GLU A 417 -0.40 24.66 14.04
C GLU A 417 0.79 23.72 13.95
N ILE A 418 1.80 24.16 13.21
CA ILE A 418 3.17 23.74 13.46
C ILE A 418 3.68 24.76 14.48
N THR A 419 4.09 24.32 15.66
CA THR A 419 4.90 25.14 16.58
C THR A 419 6.31 25.31 16.00
N ALA A 420 6.41 25.86 14.80
CA ALA A 420 7.67 26.30 14.22
C ALA A 420 7.92 27.73 14.69
N LYS A 421 8.60 27.85 15.83
CA LYS A 421 9.22 29.11 16.26
C LYS A 421 10.40 29.42 15.32
N ALA A 422 10.16 29.84 14.08
CA ALA A 422 11.19 30.37 13.19
C ALA A 422 10.63 31.12 11.95
N LYS A 423 10.93 32.43 11.87
CA LYS A 423 11.15 33.26 10.67
C LYS A 423 10.62 32.70 9.31
N SER A 424 9.30 32.72 9.09
CA SER A 424 8.68 32.07 7.92
C SER A 424 8.82 32.82 6.58
N GLY A 425 8.98 34.16 6.58
CA GLY A 425 9.04 34.96 5.33
C GLY A 425 10.37 34.87 4.56
N PHE A 426 11.51 35.02 5.25
CA PHE A 426 12.83 34.98 4.61
C PHE A 426 13.24 33.55 4.20
N ALA A 427 12.76 32.52 4.92
CA ALA A 427 13.05 31.13 4.61
C ALA A 427 12.41 30.68 3.29
N VAL A 428 11.17 31.10 3.01
CA VAL A 428 10.46 30.70 1.77
C VAL A 428 11.09 31.31 0.52
N TYR A 429 11.51 32.58 0.57
CA TYR A 429 12.19 33.22 -0.56
C TYR A 429 13.51 32.52 -0.92
N GLU A 430 14.34 32.22 0.10
CA GLU A 430 15.60 31.50 -0.10
C GLU A 430 15.36 30.08 -0.63
N GLN A 431 14.35 29.37 -0.09
CA GLN A 431 13.95 28.06 -0.59
C GLN A 431 13.49 28.12 -2.05
N MET A 432 12.71 29.14 -2.44
CA MET A 432 12.31 29.35 -3.84
C MET A 432 13.51 29.61 -4.76
N LEU A 433 14.52 30.35 -4.32
CA LEU A 433 15.76 30.54 -5.07
C LEU A 433 16.55 29.23 -5.24
N ARG A 434 16.65 28.43 -4.18
CA ARG A 434 17.29 27.10 -4.24
C ARG A 434 16.55 26.18 -5.22
N VAL A 435 15.21 26.18 -5.17
CA VAL A 435 14.37 25.40 -6.09
C VAL A 435 14.52 25.90 -7.54
N LEU A 436 14.54 27.22 -7.76
CA LEU A 436 14.77 27.80 -9.08
C LEU A 436 16.12 27.33 -9.68
N HIS A 437 17.16 27.23 -8.86
CA HIS A 437 18.49 26.79 -9.28
C HIS A 437 18.57 25.27 -9.50
N ARG A 438 18.02 24.46 -8.59
CA ARG A 438 18.16 22.99 -8.59
C ARG A 438 17.13 22.26 -9.44
N ASN A 439 15.86 22.70 -9.38
CA ASN A 439 14.75 22.05 -10.06
C ASN A 439 13.64 23.06 -10.40
N PRO A 440 13.83 23.89 -11.44
CA PRO A 440 12.86 24.93 -11.82
C PRO A 440 11.50 24.36 -12.23
N ALA A 441 11.39 23.06 -12.56
CA ALA A 441 10.12 22.41 -12.84
C ALA A 441 9.18 22.37 -11.62
N LYS A 442 9.72 22.33 -10.38
CA LYS A 442 8.92 22.38 -9.14
C LYS A 442 8.13 23.69 -9.02
N LEU A 443 8.65 24.81 -9.53
CA LEU A 443 7.94 26.10 -9.53
C LEU A 443 6.64 26.05 -10.33
N LYS A 444 6.55 25.17 -11.35
CA LYS A 444 5.31 24.96 -12.10
C LYS A 444 4.20 24.38 -11.22
N GLY A 445 4.55 23.47 -10.30
CA GLY A 445 3.59 22.92 -9.34
C GLY A 445 3.06 23.98 -8.37
N ILE A 446 3.93 24.88 -7.91
CA ILE A 446 3.57 26.01 -7.05
C ILE A 446 2.69 27.02 -7.80
N ALA A 447 3.02 27.32 -9.06
CA ALA A 447 2.21 28.18 -9.92
C ALA A 447 0.80 27.62 -10.11
N ASP A 448 0.68 26.32 -10.37
CA ASP A 448 -0.60 25.65 -10.52
C ASP A 448 -1.44 25.65 -9.23
N MET A 449 -0.79 25.65 -8.06
CA MET A 449 -1.45 25.86 -6.77
C MET A 449 -1.96 27.30 -6.63
N ILE A 450 -1.10 28.30 -6.86
CA ILE A 450 -1.44 29.73 -6.74
C ILE A 450 -2.67 30.08 -7.57
N ARG A 451 -2.77 29.55 -8.81
CA ARG A 451 -3.92 29.78 -9.69
C ARG A 451 -5.25 29.21 -9.17
N ARG A 452 -5.24 28.33 -8.17
CA ARG A 452 -6.45 27.69 -7.62
C ARG A 452 -6.96 28.34 -6.34
N LEU A 453 -6.16 29.20 -5.71
CA LEU A 453 -6.46 29.86 -4.46
C LEU A 453 -7.00 31.27 -4.69
N ASP A 454 -7.61 31.83 -3.66
CA ASP A 454 -8.09 33.20 -3.66
C ASP A 454 -6.89 34.18 -3.54
N PRO A 455 -6.77 35.21 -4.38
CA PRO A 455 -5.71 36.21 -4.26
C PRO A 455 -5.58 36.80 -2.84
N ASP A 456 -6.70 36.97 -2.13
CA ASP A 456 -6.71 37.53 -0.77
C ASP A 456 -6.03 36.60 0.26
N VAL A 457 -6.11 35.27 0.04
CA VAL A 457 -5.42 34.28 0.88
C VAL A 457 -3.91 34.34 0.66
N ILE A 458 -3.48 34.58 -0.58
CA ILE A 458 -2.06 34.57 -0.97
C ILE A 458 -1.36 35.87 -0.56
N GLY A 459 -2.07 37.00 -0.70
CA GLY A 459 -1.53 38.35 -0.50
C GLY A 459 -0.86 38.89 -1.77
N GLU A 460 -1.12 40.17 -2.07
CA GLU A 460 -0.61 40.83 -3.28
C GLU A 460 0.92 40.86 -3.36
N GLU A 461 1.60 41.06 -2.23
CA GLU A 461 3.07 41.12 -2.17
C GLU A 461 3.71 39.80 -2.62
N PHE A 462 3.16 38.68 -2.16
CA PHE A 462 3.63 37.36 -2.55
C PHE A 462 3.38 37.09 -4.04
N LEU A 463 2.22 37.49 -4.57
CA LEU A 463 1.92 37.33 -6.01
C LEU A 463 2.91 38.10 -6.89
N LYS A 464 3.23 39.35 -6.53
CA LYS A 464 4.25 40.15 -7.23
C LYS A 464 5.62 39.49 -7.17
N MET A 465 6.01 39.00 -5.99
CA MET A 465 7.26 38.26 -5.80
C MET A 465 7.32 37.00 -6.68
N PHE A 466 6.26 36.19 -6.68
CA PHE A 466 6.20 34.93 -7.43
C PHE A 466 6.25 35.15 -8.96
N GLN A 467 5.65 36.22 -9.48
CA GLN A 467 5.73 36.57 -10.89
C GLN A 467 7.19 36.77 -11.35
N MET A 468 8.03 37.42 -10.54
CA MET A 468 9.45 37.57 -10.85
C MET A 468 10.17 36.21 -10.95
N PHE A 469 9.81 35.25 -10.08
CA PHE A 469 10.35 33.89 -10.15
C PHE A 469 9.89 33.14 -11.40
N GLU A 470 8.61 33.24 -11.80
CA GLU A 470 8.12 32.61 -13.03
C GLU A 470 8.81 33.16 -14.27
N GLU A 471 8.99 34.48 -14.37
CA GLU A 471 9.69 35.11 -15.49
C GLU A 471 11.17 34.69 -15.55
N THR A 472 11.82 34.63 -14.40
CA THR A 472 13.22 34.20 -14.30
C THR A 472 13.37 32.71 -14.64
N ALA A 473 12.46 31.85 -14.19
CA ALA A 473 12.46 30.41 -14.50
C ALA A 473 12.31 30.14 -16.02
N LYS A 474 11.55 30.98 -16.73
CA LYS A 474 11.45 30.90 -18.21
C LYS A 474 12.76 31.25 -18.91
N LYS A 475 13.57 32.15 -18.33
CA LYS A 475 14.87 32.55 -18.87
C LYS A 475 15.98 31.53 -18.59
N VAL A 476 15.94 30.86 -17.43
CA VAL A 476 16.91 29.83 -17.01
C VAL A 476 16.71 28.48 -17.74
N ARG A 477 15.53 28.26 -18.35
CA ARG A 477 15.22 27.09 -19.19
C ARG A 477 15.73 27.17 -20.64
N ARG A 478 16.32 28.30 -21.05
CA ARG A 478 17.09 28.43 -22.29
C ARG A 478 18.55 28.17 -21.99
#